data_AF-A0A662W8M9-F1
#
_entry.id   AF-A0A662W8M9-F1
#
_cell.length_a   1.000
_cell.length_b   1.000
_cell.length_c   1.000
_cell.angle_alpha   90.00
_cell.angle_beta   90.00
_cell.angle_gamma   90.00
#
_symmetry.space_group_name_H-M   'P 1'
#
loop_
_entity.id
_entity.type
_entity.pdbx_description
1 polymer ?
#
loop_
_entity_poly.entity_id
_entity_poly.type
_entity_poly.pdbx_seq_one_letter_code
_entity_poly.pdbx_strand_id
1 'polypeptide(L)'
;ILILSRFKSVLKLIMYVLIFVSIYYVFYPFAGVFSAIPAVFILALLIKKPNWIIIDISALLLSIGIISIFGISLEPTPAIVLLAVLAAYDAVSVYKTKHMISLAESVTKLKLPMLFVIPLTKDFSFEGIEGEKGEKKAVYIGVGDIVVPNILVVSAQCFSASPYIGFIKLSALMSLFGGLFGLAVLLRMVGRPHAGLPFLNIPTIAAYFISQLL
;
A
#
# COMPACT_ATOMS: atom_id res chain seq x y z
N ILE A 1 -19.31 15.61 -12.05
CA ILE A 1 -19.57 15.83 -10.60
C ILE A 1 -20.97 15.36 -10.17
N LEU A 2 -22.05 15.67 -10.90
CA LEU A 2 -23.42 15.20 -10.59
C LEU A 2 -23.61 13.67 -10.67
N ILE A 3 -22.96 12.99 -11.63
CA ILE A 3 -23.05 11.53 -11.79
C ILE A 3 -22.41 10.78 -10.59
N LEU A 4 -21.24 11.22 -10.12
CA LEU A 4 -20.58 10.62 -8.95
C LEU A 4 -21.38 10.78 -7.64
N SER A 5 -22.16 11.86 -7.52
CA SER A 5 -23.01 12.08 -6.34
C SER A 5 -24.15 11.07 -6.24
N ARG A 6 -24.69 10.61 -7.38
CA ARG A 6 -25.79 9.65 -7.45
C ARG A 6 -25.38 8.23 -7.06
N PHE A 7 -24.11 7.87 -7.28
CA PHE A 7 -23.58 6.52 -7.02
C PHE A 7 -22.81 6.39 -5.70
N LYS A 8 -22.81 7.40 -4.81
CA LYS A 8 -22.08 7.34 -3.54
C LYS A 8 -22.43 6.11 -2.69
N SER A 9 -23.71 5.77 -2.57
CA SER A 9 -24.15 4.58 -1.82
C SER A 9 -23.69 3.28 -2.49
N VAL A 10 -23.73 3.22 -3.82
CA VAL A 10 -23.28 2.05 -4.59
C VAL A 10 -21.77 1.87 -4.46
N LEU A 11 -21.00 2.95 -4.60
CA LEU A 11 -19.54 2.92 -4.42
C LEU A 11 -19.15 2.47 -3.02
N LYS A 12 -19.83 2.99 -1.99
CA LYS A 12 -19.61 2.61 -0.58
C LYS A 12 -19.92 1.14 -0.33
N LEU A 13 -21.02 0.63 -0.91
CA LEU A 13 -21.39 -0.78 -0.85
C LEU A 13 -20.33 -1.66 -1.52
N ILE A 14 -19.91 -1.31 -2.74
CA ILE A 14 -18.87 -2.04 -3.48
C ILE A 14 -17.58 -2.10 -2.65
N MET A 15 -17.13 -0.97 -2.09
CA MET A 15 -15.93 -0.95 -1.25
C MET A 15 -16.04 -1.86 -0.03
N TYR A 16 -17.18 -1.83 0.67
CA TYR A 16 -17.41 -2.70 1.84
C TYR A 16 -17.43 -4.18 1.48
N VAL A 17 -18.05 -4.54 0.36
CA VAL A 17 -18.03 -5.93 -0.14
C VAL A 17 -16.60 -6.35 -0.48
N LEU A 18 -15.84 -5.50 -1.19
CA LEU A 18 -14.45 -5.82 -1.54
C LEU A 18 -13.57 -5.98 -0.30
N ILE A 19 -13.68 -5.09 0.69
CA ILE A 19 -12.93 -5.19 1.95
C ILE A 19 -13.29 -6.48 2.69
N PHE A 20 -14.58 -6.82 2.77
CA PHE A 20 -15.04 -8.05 3.40
C PHE A 20 -14.44 -9.29 2.73
N VAL A 21 -14.55 -9.37 1.40
CA VAL A 21 -14.02 -10.49 0.60
C VAL A 21 -12.52 -10.62 0.78
N SER A 22 -11.77 -9.51 0.72
CA SER A 22 -10.33 -9.49 0.93
C SER A 22 -9.95 -10.03 2.32
N ILE A 23 -10.58 -9.53 3.38
CA ILE A 23 -10.28 -9.99 4.75
C ILE A 23 -10.64 -11.46 4.94
N TYR A 24 -11.79 -11.91 4.40
CA TYR A 24 -12.19 -13.31 4.45
C TYR A 24 -11.12 -14.23 3.85
N TYR A 25 -10.60 -13.91 2.67
CA TYR A 25 -9.58 -14.72 2.00
C TYR A 25 -8.19 -14.65 2.67
N VAL A 26 -7.86 -13.54 3.33
CA VAL A 26 -6.61 -13.43 4.12
C VAL A 26 -6.62 -14.40 5.31
N PHE A 27 -7.76 -14.54 6.00
CA PHE A 27 -7.88 -15.43 7.15
C PHE A 27 -8.27 -16.87 6.79
N TYR A 28 -8.71 -17.12 5.56
CA TYR A 28 -9.19 -18.43 5.11
C TYR A 28 -8.15 -19.56 5.29
N PRO A 29 -6.84 -19.39 4.98
CA PRO A 29 -5.85 -20.44 5.20
C PRO A 29 -5.68 -20.86 6.68
N PHE A 30 -6.03 -19.99 7.62
CA PHE A 30 -5.84 -20.21 9.05
C PHE A 30 -7.11 -20.73 9.75
N ALA A 31 -8.28 -20.25 9.32
CA ALA A 31 -9.55 -20.49 10.01
C ALA A 31 -10.64 -21.14 9.14
N GLY A 32 -10.39 -21.38 7.84
CA GLY A 32 -11.38 -21.90 6.90
C GLY A 32 -12.64 -21.02 6.87
N VAL A 33 -13.81 -21.64 6.92
CA VAL A 33 -15.12 -20.94 6.92
C VAL A 33 -15.28 -19.99 8.12
N PHE A 34 -14.59 -20.24 9.24
CA PHE A 34 -14.62 -19.36 10.41
C PHE A 34 -13.90 -18.02 10.17
N SER A 35 -13.20 -17.83 9.05
CA SER A 35 -12.64 -16.53 8.65
C SER A 35 -13.71 -15.45 8.45
N ALA A 36 -14.98 -15.84 8.29
CA ALA A 36 -16.11 -14.91 8.29
C ALA A 36 -16.23 -14.11 9.60
N ILE A 37 -15.85 -14.68 10.74
CA ILE A 37 -15.96 -14.02 12.06
C ILE A 37 -15.08 -12.75 12.12
N PRO A 38 -13.74 -12.82 11.91
CA PRO A 38 -12.90 -11.62 11.89
C PRO A 38 -13.25 -10.67 10.74
N ALA A 39 -13.66 -11.20 9.57
CA ALA A 39 -14.05 -10.37 8.43
C ALA A 39 -15.29 -9.51 8.72
N VAL A 40 -16.35 -10.11 9.29
CA VAL A 40 -17.56 -9.38 9.71
C VAL A 40 -17.22 -8.41 10.83
N PHE A 41 -16.37 -8.80 11.79
CA PHE A 41 -16.00 -7.94 12.91
C PHE A 41 -15.29 -6.66 12.45
N ILE A 42 -14.26 -6.76 11.60
CA ILE A 42 -13.54 -5.60 11.08
C ILE A 42 -14.45 -4.75 10.19
N LEU A 43 -15.29 -5.37 9.36
CA LEU A 43 -16.25 -4.64 8.54
C LEU A 43 -17.26 -3.86 9.40
N ALA A 44 -17.79 -4.49 10.46
CA ALA A 44 -18.72 -3.83 11.37
C ALA A 44 -18.08 -2.65 12.10
N LEU A 45 -16.80 -2.78 12.50
CA LEU A 45 -16.02 -1.68 13.06
C LEU A 45 -15.86 -0.54 12.05
N LEU A 46 -15.51 -0.85 10.80
CA LEU A 46 -15.34 0.13 9.73
C LEU A 46 -16.63 0.90 9.41
N ILE A 47 -17.79 0.24 9.51
CA ILE A 47 -19.10 0.86 9.29
C ILE A 47 -19.52 1.72 10.49
N LYS A 48 -19.36 1.21 11.73
CA LYS A 48 -19.87 1.88 12.93
C LYS A 48 -18.97 3.02 13.42
N LYS A 49 -17.64 2.84 13.38
CA LYS A 49 -16.66 3.81 13.88
C LYS A 49 -15.39 3.77 13.02
N PRO A 50 -15.36 4.50 11.88
CA PRO A 50 -14.16 4.58 11.04
C PRO A 50 -13.07 5.42 11.74
N ASN A 51 -12.32 4.80 12.64
CA ASN A 51 -11.11 5.38 13.23
C ASN A 51 -9.92 5.15 12.29
N TRP A 52 -8.90 6.01 12.35
CA TRP A 52 -7.68 5.89 11.53
C TRP A 52 -7.01 4.52 11.69
N ILE A 53 -6.95 3.98 12.91
CA ILE A 53 -6.41 2.64 13.20
C ILE A 53 -7.19 1.55 12.45
N ILE A 54 -8.53 1.64 12.43
CA ILE A 54 -9.37 0.62 11.79
C ILE A 54 -9.17 0.67 10.27
N ILE A 55 -9.01 1.87 9.71
CA ILE A 55 -8.71 2.07 8.29
C ILE A 55 -7.34 1.46 7.96
N ASP A 56 -6.31 1.75 8.74
CA ASP A 56 -4.95 1.22 8.50
C ASP A 56 -4.87 -0.29 8.69
N ILE A 57 -5.56 -0.86 9.69
CA ILE A 57 -5.66 -2.33 9.86
C ILE A 57 -6.35 -2.95 8.64
N SER A 58 -7.44 -2.35 8.16
CA SER A 58 -8.15 -2.86 6.98
C SER A 58 -7.27 -2.77 5.73
N ALA A 59 -6.56 -1.66 5.55
CA ALA A 59 -5.61 -1.46 4.47
C ALA A 59 -4.43 -2.45 4.55
N LEU A 60 -3.90 -2.70 5.75
CA LEU A 60 -2.83 -3.68 6.00
C LEU A 60 -3.27 -5.08 5.60
N LEU A 61 -4.47 -5.51 6.03
CA LEU A 61 -5.01 -6.83 5.67
C LEU A 61 -5.21 -6.96 4.16
N LEU A 62 -5.76 -5.93 3.52
CA LEU A 62 -5.90 -5.90 2.08
C LEU A 62 -4.54 -5.98 1.37
N SER A 63 -3.53 -5.25 1.84
CA SER A 63 -2.15 -5.34 1.34
C SER A 63 -1.59 -6.75 1.47
N ILE A 64 -1.72 -7.38 2.64
CA ILE A 64 -1.24 -8.75 2.87
C ILE A 64 -1.86 -9.71 1.86
N GLY A 65 -3.17 -9.62 1.62
CA GLY A 65 -3.85 -10.47 0.64
C GLY A 65 -3.29 -10.27 -0.78
N ILE A 66 -3.16 -9.02 -1.22
CA ILE A 66 -2.66 -8.70 -2.57
C ILE A 66 -1.20 -9.12 -2.72
N ILE A 67 -0.34 -8.76 -1.77
CA ILE A 67 1.09 -9.12 -1.76
C ILE A 67 1.25 -10.65 -1.80
N SER A 68 0.46 -11.39 -1.03
CA SER A 68 0.54 -12.86 -1.01
C SER A 68 0.12 -13.47 -2.34
N ILE A 69 -1.01 -13.02 -2.90
CA ILE A 69 -1.52 -13.54 -4.19
C ILE A 69 -0.51 -13.27 -5.31
N PHE A 70 -0.09 -12.03 -5.49
CA PHE A 70 0.84 -11.68 -6.56
C PHE A 70 2.26 -12.20 -6.31
N GLY A 71 2.74 -12.17 -5.06
CA GLY A 71 4.09 -12.62 -4.71
C GLY A 71 4.28 -14.12 -4.85
N ILE A 72 3.27 -14.93 -4.54
CA ILE A 72 3.32 -16.39 -4.75
C ILE A 72 3.09 -16.74 -6.23
N SER A 73 2.40 -15.88 -7.00
CA SER A 73 2.07 -16.16 -8.42
C SER A 73 3.15 -15.71 -9.40
N LEU A 74 3.89 -14.65 -9.08
CA LEU A 74 4.90 -14.07 -9.97
C LEU A 74 6.29 -14.49 -9.50
N GLU A 75 7.06 -15.11 -10.39
CA GLU A 75 8.50 -15.30 -10.19
C GLU A 75 9.24 -13.94 -10.09
N PRO A 76 10.48 -13.92 -9.56
CA PRO A 76 11.18 -12.67 -9.34
C PRO A 76 11.40 -11.87 -10.62
N THR A 77 11.64 -12.56 -11.75
CA THR A 77 11.83 -11.92 -13.05
C THR A 77 10.60 -11.12 -13.51
N PRO A 78 9.39 -11.71 -13.64
CA PRO A 78 8.19 -10.93 -13.99
C PRO A 78 7.81 -9.91 -12.91
N ALA A 79 8.08 -10.17 -11.63
CA ALA A 79 7.90 -9.18 -10.56
C ALA A 79 8.79 -7.95 -10.78
N ILE A 80 10.08 -8.11 -11.08
CA ILE A 80 10.99 -7.00 -11.37
C ILE A 80 10.51 -6.17 -12.56
N VAL A 81 10.04 -6.82 -13.63
CA VAL A 81 9.46 -6.13 -14.80
C VAL A 81 8.25 -5.30 -14.38
N LEU A 82 7.33 -5.86 -13.60
CA LEU A 82 6.16 -5.14 -13.07
C LEU A 82 6.59 -3.92 -12.25
N LEU A 83 7.52 -4.09 -11.30
CA LEU A 83 8.03 -3.00 -10.46
C LEU A 83 8.70 -1.90 -11.30
N ALA A 84 9.49 -2.27 -12.30
CA ALA A 84 10.18 -1.34 -13.19
C ALA A 84 9.20 -0.54 -14.06
N VAL A 85 8.19 -1.20 -14.64
CA VAL A 85 7.15 -0.54 -15.45
C VAL A 85 6.33 0.43 -14.60
N LEU A 86 5.92 0.03 -13.40
CA LEU A 86 5.15 0.90 -12.49
C LEU A 86 5.98 2.09 -11.98
N ALA A 87 7.26 1.87 -11.67
CA ALA A 87 8.17 2.96 -11.33
C ALA A 87 8.35 3.95 -12.48
N ALA A 88 8.57 3.45 -13.71
CA ALA A 88 8.69 4.30 -14.89
C ALA A 88 7.41 5.10 -15.15
N TYR A 89 6.25 4.46 -15.03
CA TYR A 89 4.95 5.12 -15.17
C TYR A 89 4.78 6.26 -14.17
N ASP A 90 5.06 6.03 -12.88
CA ASP A 90 4.91 7.05 -11.84
C ASP A 90 5.92 8.20 -12.01
N ALA A 91 7.17 7.90 -12.36
CA ALA A 91 8.16 8.92 -12.69
C ALA A 91 7.73 9.79 -13.88
N VAL A 92 7.24 9.19 -14.96
CA VAL A 92 6.75 9.93 -16.14
C VAL A 92 5.52 10.76 -15.78
N SER A 93 4.59 10.18 -15.01
CA SER A 93 3.38 10.86 -14.55
C SER A 93 3.72 12.12 -13.75
N VAL A 94 4.60 12.01 -12.75
CA VAL A 94 4.94 13.11 -11.85
C VAL A 94 5.84 14.17 -12.51
N TYR A 95 6.94 13.76 -13.16
CA TYR A 95 7.94 14.71 -13.64
C TYR A 95 7.63 15.26 -15.03
N LYS A 96 7.07 14.45 -15.92
CA LYS A 96 6.83 14.83 -17.32
C LYS A 96 5.44 15.39 -17.53
N THR A 97 4.40 14.67 -17.09
CA THR A 97 3.02 15.08 -17.40
C THR A 97 2.47 16.12 -16.41
N LYS A 98 2.98 16.16 -15.17
CA LYS A 98 2.47 17.00 -14.07
C LYS A 98 0.94 16.93 -13.89
N HIS A 99 0.28 15.92 -14.46
CA HIS A 99 -1.17 15.84 -14.57
C HIS A 99 -1.84 15.58 -13.21
N MET A 100 -1.05 15.07 -12.24
CA MET A 100 -1.47 14.88 -10.85
C MET A 100 -1.51 16.20 -10.04
N ILE A 101 -0.81 17.24 -10.50
CA ILE A 101 -0.79 18.56 -9.84
C ILE A 101 -2.04 19.38 -10.22
N SER A 102 -2.58 19.20 -11.43
CA SER A 102 -3.80 19.89 -11.88
C SER A 102 -5.13 19.24 -11.43
N LEU A 103 -5.10 17.96 -11.03
CA LEU A 103 -6.28 17.23 -10.50
C LEU A 103 -6.54 17.48 -9.00
N ALA A 104 -5.53 17.94 -8.26
CA ALA A 104 -5.60 18.18 -6.82
C ALA A 104 -6.57 19.33 -6.45
N GLU A 105 -6.96 20.18 -7.41
CA GLU A 105 -7.88 21.29 -7.20
C GLU A 105 -9.38 20.87 -7.24
N SER A 106 -9.70 19.64 -7.72
CA SER A 106 -11.09 19.22 -7.98
C SER A 106 -11.62 18.02 -7.17
N VAL A 107 -10.78 17.25 -6.45
CA VAL A 107 -11.22 15.97 -5.83
C VAL A 107 -11.06 15.90 -4.32
N THR A 108 -10.92 17.05 -3.63
CA THR A 108 -10.79 17.15 -2.16
C THR A 108 -12.12 16.95 -1.39
N LYS A 109 -13.08 16.20 -1.94
CA LYS A 109 -14.42 15.97 -1.31
C LYS A 109 -14.82 14.51 -1.13
N LEU A 110 -13.98 13.56 -1.55
CA LEU A 110 -14.28 12.15 -1.42
C LEU A 110 -13.35 11.53 -0.37
N LYS A 111 -13.83 11.48 0.89
CA LYS A 111 -13.21 10.77 2.02
C LYS A 111 -13.20 9.25 1.77
N LEU A 112 -12.46 8.81 0.76
CA LEU A 112 -12.38 7.40 0.38
C LEU A 112 -11.12 6.78 1.00
N PRO A 113 -11.27 5.75 1.85
CA PRO A 113 -10.13 5.09 2.48
C PRO A 113 -9.40 4.25 1.44
N MET A 114 -8.35 4.82 0.85
CA MET A 114 -7.41 4.14 -0.06
C MET A 114 -5.95 4.48 0.24
N LEU A 115 -5.71 5.14 1.39
CA LEU A 115 -4.42 5.65 1.81
C LEU A 115 -4.16 5.20 3.25
N PHE A 116 -2.96 4.70 3.52
CA PHE A 116 -2.46 4.56 4.88
C PHE A 116 -2.25 5.94 5.48
N VAL A 117 -2.61 6.12 6.74
CA VAL A 117 -2.52 7.40 7.44
C VAL A 117 -1.50 7.29 8.56
N ILE A 118 -0.29 7.80 8.35
CA ILE A 118 0.75 7.81 9.39
C ILE A 118 0.64 9.15 10.15
N PRO A 119 0.18 9.16 11.41
CA PRO A 119 0.12 10.39 12.20
C PRO A 119 1.55 10.83 12.58
N LEU A 120 1.85 12.11 12.36
CA LEU A 120 3.15 12.70 12.74
C LEU A 120 3.15 13.20 14.20
N THR A 121 1.98 13.22 14.86
CA THR A 121 1.79 13.67 16.25
C THR A 121 0.80 12.74 16.98
N LYS A 122 0.95 12.59 18.30
CA LYS A 122 0.12 11.69 19.12
C LYS A 122 -1.35 12.13 19.23
N ASP A 123 -1.65 13.41 18.99
CA ASP A 123 -2.99 14.02 19.15
C ASP A 123 -3.77 14.13 17.82
N PHE A 124 -3.55 13.20 16.90
CA PHE A 124 -4.20 13.23 15.58
C PHE A 124 -5.65 12.70 15.63
N SER A 125 -6.62 13.57 15.31
CA SER A 125 -8.03 13.23 15.07
C SER A 125 -8.41 13.51 13.61
N PHE A 126 -9.16 12.57 13.00
CA PHE A 126 -9.59 12.60 11.60
C PHE A 126 -10.61 13.71 11.25
N GLU A 127 -11.10 14.44 12.26
CA GLU A 127 -12.11 15.49 12.10
C GLU A 127 -11.53 16.86 11.72
N GLY A 128 -10.21 17.08 11.85
CA GLY A 128 -9.52 18.35 11.52
C GLY A 128 -9.08 18.52 10.06
N ILE A 129 -9.84 17.99 9.09
CA ILE A 129 -9.46 18.03 7.66
C ILE A 129 -9.70 19.42 7.04
N GLU A 130 -10.48 20.28 7.68
CA GLU A 130 -10.79 21.63 7.19
C GLU A 130 -10.18 22.70 8.09
N GLY A 131 -9.18 23.40 7.57
CA GLY A 131 -8.67 24.64 8.16
C GLY A 131 -7.34 24.46 8.88
N GLU A 132 -6.24 24.67 8.15
CA GLU A 132 -5.24 25.71 8.43
C GLU A 132 -3.90 25.35 7.77
N LYS A 133 -3.32 26.34 7.10
CA LYS A 133 -1.94 26.30 6.61
C LYS A 133 -1.01 26.32 7.84
N GLY A 134 -0.76 25.17 8.44
CA GLY A 134 0.15 25.06 9.57
C GLY A 134 0.32 23.60 10.01
N GLU A 135 1.47 23.02 9.65
CA GLU A 135 1.92 21.65 9.97
C GLU A 135 1.08 20.51 9.38
N LYS A 136 1.65 19.78 8.41
CA LYS A 136 1.07 18.51 7.94
C LYS A 136 1.10 17.52 9.10
N LYS A 137 -0.02 17.33 9.81
CA LYS A 137 -0.12 16.42 10.98
C LYS A 137 -0.15 14.93 10.62
N ALA A 138 -0.25 14.58 9.33
CA ALA A 138 -0.22 13.20 8.85
C ALA A 138 0.40 13.09 7.46
N VAL A 139 1.07 11.96 7.20
CA VAL A 139 1.54 11.55 5.87
C VAL A 139 0.58 10.47 5.35
N TYR A 140 0.08 10.68 4.14
CA TYR A 140 -0.76 9.71 3.44
C TYR A 140 0.10 8.94 2.43
N ILE A 141 0.06 7.61 2.50
CA ILE A 141 0.79 6.73 1.57
C ILE A 141 -0.20 5.83 0.85
N GLY A 142 -0.02 5.64 -0.46
CA GLY A 142 -0.84 4.72 -1.24
C GLY A 142 -0.71 3.29 -0.74
N VAL A 143 -1.83 2.57 -0.62
CA VAL A 143 -1.79 1.11 -0.35
C VAL A 143 -0.94 0.41 -1.43
N GLY A 144 -1.07 0.84 -2.69
CA GLY A 144 -0.26 0.35 -3.80
C GLY A 144 1.24 0.57 -3.63
N ASP A 145 1.66 1.70 -3.05
CA ASP A 145 3.08 2.02 -2.86
C ASP A 145 3.76 1.05 -1.88
N ILE A 146 3.00 0.56 -0.90
CA ILE A 146 3.47 -0.48 0.02
C ILE A 146 3.40 -1.86 -0.63
N VAL A 147 2.33 -2.15 -1.37
CA VAL A 147 2.09 -3.46 -1.96
C VAL A 147 3.11 -3.80 -3.05
N VAL A 148 3.34 -2.90 -3.99
CA VAL A 148 4.15 -3.15 -5.20
C VAL A 148 5.56 -3.65 -4.89
N PRO A 149 6.41 -2.98 -4.09
CA PRO A 149 7.75 -3.47 -3.77
C PRO A 149 7.71 -4.79 -3.01
N ASN A 150 6.72 -5.00 -2.13
CA ASN A 150 6.61 -6.22 -1.34
C ASN A 150 6.17 -7.45 -2.14
N ILE A 151 5.61 -7.29 -3.34
CA ILE A 151 5.40 -8.41 -4.27
C ILE A 151 6.74 -9.09 -4.59
N LEU A 152 7.80 -8.31 -4.84
CA LEU A 152 9.14 -8.87 -5.09
C LEU A 152 9.71 -9.54 -3.84
N VAL A 153 9.45 -9.02 -2.64
CA VAL A 153 9.91 -9.62 -1.38
C VAL A 153 9.31 -11.02 -1.19
N VAL A 154 7.99 -11.16 -1.35
CA VAL A 154 7.33 -12.48 -1.22
C VAL A 154 7.71 -13.40 -2.37
N SER A 155 7.83 -12.89 -3.59
CA SER A 155 8.33 -13.65 -4.73
C SER A 155 9.74 -14.19 -4.49
N ALA A 156 10.65 -13.36 -3.97
CA ALA A 156 12.00 -13.76 -3.62
C ALA A 156 12.00 -14.83 -2.51
N GLN A 157 11.09 -14.74 -1.53
CA GLN A 157 10.93 -15.77 -0.50
C GLN A 157 10.48 -17.11 -1.10
N CYS A 158 9.54 -17.10 -2.05
CA CYS A 158 9.02 -18.32 -2.66
C CYS A 158 10.03 -18.95 -3.64
N PHE A 159 10.57 -18.16 -4.57
CA PHE A 159 11.23 -18.68 -5.77
C PHE A 159 12.75 -18.53 -5.80
N SER A 160 13.35 -17.65 -4.99
CA SER A 160 14.81 -17.47 -5.02
C SER A 160 15.55 -18.70 -4.47
N ALA A 161 16.72 -19.00 -5.01
CA ALA A 161 17.60 -20.09 -4.56
C ALA A 161 18.54 -19.68 -3.40
N SER A 162 18.41 -18.46 -2.88
CA SER A 162 19.28 -17.90 -1.83
C SER A 162 19.21 -18.67 -0.51
N PRO A 163 20.30 -18.68 0.30
CA PRO A 163 20.33 -19.35 1.59
C PRO A 163 19.31 -18.75 2.57
N TYR A 164 18.88 -19.56 3.54
CA TYR A 164 17.99 -19.12 4.60
C TYR A 164 18.76 -18.49 5.76
N ILE A 165 18.25 -17.37 6.26
CA ILE A 165 18.62 -16.78 7.55
C ILE A 165 17.41 -16.96 8.47
N GLY A 166 17.44 -18.01 9.29
CA GLY A 166 16.29 -18.44 10.08
C GLY A 166 15.16 -18.92 9.16
N PHE A 167 14.02 -18.23 9.16
CA PHE A 167 12.84 -18.58 8.34
C PHE A 167 12.75 -17.79 7.02
N ILE A 168 13.63 -16.81 6.80
CA ILE A 168 13.57 -15.88 5.66
C ILE A 168 14.78 -16.11 4.75
N LYS A 169 14.58 -16.17 3.44
CA LYS A 169 15.66 -16.24 2.46
C LYS A 169 16.42 -14.92 2.43
N LEU A 170 17.75 -14.99 2.25
CA LEU A 170 18.62 -13.82 2.18
C LEU A 170 18.12 -12.79 1.15
N SER A 171 17.64 -13.25 -0.01
CA SER A 171 17.08 -12.37 -1.05
C SER A 171 15.84 -11.61 -0.62
N ALA A 172 14.90 -12.29 0.04
CA ALA A 172 13.70 -11.65 0.56
C ALA A 172 14.05 -10.62 1.64
N LEU A 173 14.99 -10.97 2.52
CA LEU A 173 15.45 -10.08 3.59
C LEU A 173 16.14 -8.83 3.03
N MET A 174 17.03 -8.98 2.06
CA MET A 174 17.71 -7.86 1.41
C MET A 174 16.73 -6.96 0.66
N SER A 175 15.80 -7.53 -0.12
CA SER A 175 14.74 -6.77 -0.78
C SER A 175 13.89 -5.98 0.20
N LEU A 176 13.53 -6.57 1.34
CA LEU A 176 12.78 -5.90 2.40
C LEU A 176 13.56 -4.70 2.96
N PHE A 177 14.85 -4.87 3.25
CA PHE A 177 15.69 -3.76 3.71
C PHE A 177 15.86 -2.67 2.65
N GLY A 178 15.97 -3.04 1.37
CA GLY A 178 15.99 -2.10 0.25
C GLY A 178 14.72 -1.25 0.20
N GLY A 179 13.55 -1.87 0.30
CA GLY A 179 12.27 -1.17 0.33
C GLY A 179 12.12 -0.25 1.55
N LEU A 180 12.52 -0.71 2.74
CA LEU A 180 12.52 0.12 3.95
C LEU A 180 13.47 1.32 3.85
N PHE A 181 14.65 1.13 3.26
CA PHE A 181 15.58 2.20 2.98
C PHE A 181 14.99 3.23 2.00
N GLY A 182 14.36 2.76 0.92
CA GLY A 182 13.64 3.62 -0.03
C GLY A 182 12.53 4.45 0.63
N LEU A 183 11.76 3.81 1.53
CA LEU A 183 10.73 4.49 2.31
C LEU A 183 11.33 5.54 3.26
N ALA A 184 12.42 5.21 3.95
CA ALA A 184 13.10 6.16 4.85
C ALA A 184 13.64 7.38 4.10
N VAL A 185 14.21 7.18 2.91
CA VAL A 185 14.64 8.29 2.03
C VAL A 185 13.44 9.15 1.62
N LEU A 186 12.33 8.54 1.20
CA LEU A 186 11.12 9.25 0.81
C LEU A 186 10.54 10.10 1.96
N LEU A 187 10.51 9.54 3.17
CA LEU A 187 10.06 10.26 4.37
C LEU A 187 10.98 11.41 4.77
N ARG A 188 12.27 11.35 4.42
CA ARG A 188 13.22 12.46 4.66
C ARG A 188 13.10 13.58 3.63
N MET A 189 12.60 13.29 2.43
CA MET A 189 12.43 14.25 1.33
C MET A 189 11.09 15.01 1.37
N VAL A 190 10.46 15.10 2.55
CA VAL A 190 9.18 15.78 2.75
C VAL A 190 9.33 17.28 2.46
N GLY A 191 8.70 17.76 1.38
CA GLY A 191 8.71 19.17 1.00
C GLY A 191 8.31 19.45 -0.44
N ARG A 192 8.48 18.49 -1.36
CA ARG A 192 8.04 18.57 -2.76
C ARG A 192 7.27 17.30 -3.17
N PRO A 193 6.33 17.39 -4.14
CA PRO A 193 5.72 16.19 -4.72
C PRO A 193 6.79 15.39 -5.47
N HIS A 194 6.98 14.14 -5.06
CA HIS A 194 7.90 13.20 -5.69
C HIS A 194 7.13 11.95 -6.14
N ALA A 195 7.63 11.27 -7.16
CA ALA A 195 7.11 9.97 -7.58
C ALA A 195 7.44 8.93 -6.51
N GLY A 196 6.43 8.34 -5.86
CA GLY A 196 6.65 7.43 -4.73
C GLY A 196 7.25 6.10 -5.16
N LEU A 197 6.74 5.51 -6.23
CA LEU A 197 7.11 4.15 -6.66
C LEU A 197 8.57 4.02 -7.09
N PRO A 198 9.20 4.97 -7.81
CA PRO A 198 10.63 4.91 -8.10
C PRO A 198 11.51 4.79 -6.86
N PHE A 199 11.25 5.58 -5.82
CA PHE A 199 12.06 5.56 -4.60
C PHE A 199 11.87 4.28 -3.79
N LEU A 200 10.76 3.57 -3.95
CA LEU A 200 10.50 2.31 -3.27
C LEU A 200 10.98 1.11 -4.10
N ASN A 201 10.64 1.07 -5.38
CA ASN A 201 10.91 -0.06 -6.26
C ASN A 201 12.39 -0.17 -6.63
N ILE A 202 13.07 0.95 -6.92
CA ILE A 202 14.48 0.90 -7.36
C ILE A 202 15.39 0.33 -6.27
N PRO A 203 15.35 0.79 -5.00
CA PRO A 203 16.15 0.19 -3.94
C PRO A 203 15.78 -1.27 -3.64
N THR A 204 14.50 -1.63 -3.73
CA THR A 204 14.04 -3.02 -3.53
C THR A 204 14.63 -3.96 -4.60
N ILE A 205 14.59 -3.55 -5.87
CA ILE A 205 15.17 -4.30 -6.99
C ILE A 205 16.69 -4.35 -6.86
N ALA A 206 17.35 -3.23 -6.54
CA ALA A 206 18.80 -3.19 -6.37
C ALA A 206 19.26 -4.15 -5.25
N ALA A 207 18.56 -4.15 -4.12
CA ALA A 207 18.87 -5.06 -3.02
C ALA A 207 18.60 -6.53 -3.37
N TYR A 208 17.56 -6.82 -4.16
CA TYR A 208 17.36 -8.16 -4.72
C TYR A 208 18.56 -8.59 -5.55
N PHE A 209 19.04 -7.78 -6.48
CA PHE A 209 20.21 -8.14 -7.29
C PHE A 209 21.46 -8.31 -6.43
N ILE A 210 21.73 -7.42 -5.48
CA ILE A 210 22.87 -7.54 -4.56
C ILE A 210 22.83 -8.90 -3.82
N SER A 211 21.65 -9.35 -3.42
CA SER A 211 21.48 -10.64 -2.74
C SER A 211 21.78 -11.86 -3.62
N GLN A 212 21.74 -11.73 -4.95
CA GLN A 212 22.09 -12.81 -5.87
C GLN A 212 23.61 -12.91 -6.10
N LEU A 213 24.38 -11.88 -5.73
CA LEU A 213 25.84 -11.89 -5.78
C LEU A 213 26.48 -12.43 -4.49
N LEU A 214 25.69 -12.64 -3.44
CA LEU A 214 26.10 -13.10 -2.11
C LEU A 214 25.71 -14.57 -1.91
#